data_AF-D8UBP1-F1
#
_entry.id   AF-D8UBP1-F1
#
_cell.length_a   1.000
_cell.length_b   1.000
_cell.length_c   1.000
_cell.angle_alpha   90.00
_cell.angle_beta   90.00
_cell.angle_gamma   90.00
#
_symmetry.space_group_name_H-M   'P 1'
#
loop_
_entity.id
_entity.type
_entity.pdbx_description
1 polymer ?
#
loop_
_entity_poly.entity_id
_entity_poly.type
_entity_poly.pdbx_seq_one_letter_code
_entity_poly.pdbx_strand_id
1 'polypeptide(L)'
;METRFQYDLHDKQLRFHVRQRAITENKLEMKATGLLDPGNCNASYRAALKQYVSTSGGEFKDSGSKPLRLGAGVAVVSQLGGVTAKPAATRGSAAAAAAKGGAPAYIPLLTVSADKKLALLEGPDTVLTLRAVADFDLTARQLSLFLQARENNWAATLREGRVTLTYDL
;
A
#
# COMPACT_ATOMS: atom_id res chain seq x y z
N MET A 1 15.54 5.71 -7.08
CA MET A 1 14.99 6.06 -5.75
C MET A 1 13.87 7.06 -5.98
N GLU A 2 12.71 6.91 -5.34
CA GLU A 2 11.58 7.83 -5.47
C GLU A 2 11.28 8.48 -4.11
N THR A 3 11.31 9.80 -4.07
CA THR A 3 11.02 10.59 -2.87
C THR A 3 10.06 11.70 -3.24
N ARG A 4 8.95 11.82 -2.50
CA ARG A 4 7.97 12.90 -2.65
C ARG A 4 7.67 13.50 -1.29
N PHE A 5 7.71 14.82 -1.23
CA PHE A 5 7.24 15.60 -0.09
C PHE A 5 6.12 16.50 -0.58
N GLN A 6 5.04 16.57 0.16
CA GLN A 6 3.92 17.46 -0.11
C GLN A 6 3.57 18.16 1.19
N TYR A 7 3.71 19.48 1.21
CA TYR A 7 3.27 20.30 2.31
C TYR A 7 1.95 20.98 1.92
N ASP A 8 0.93 20.80 2.73
CA ASP A 8 -0.35 21.47 2.59
C ASP A 8 -0.37 22.68 3.53
N LEU A 9 -0.42 23.89 2.96
CA LEU A 9 -0.42 25.15 3.71
C LEU A 9 -1.72 25.36 4.48
N HIS A 10 -2.85 24.89 3.95
CA HIS A 10 -4.15 25.07 4.58
C HIS A 10 -4.25 24.20 5.83
N ASP A 11 -3.88 22.93 5.68
CA ASP A 11 -3.96 21.95 6.76
C ASP A 11 -2.72 21.95 7.66
N LYS A 12 -1.67 22.71 7.29
CA LYS A 12 -0.33 22.71 7.93
C LYS A 12 0.29 21.31 8.02
N GLN A 13 -0.05 20.43 7.09
CA GLN A 13 0.33 19.01 7.09
C GLN A 13 1.50 18.74 6.15
N LEU A 14 2.49 17.98 6.62
CA LEU A 14 3.56 17.44 5.79
C LEU A 14 3.32 15.96 5.50
N ARG A 15 3.16 15.64 4.22
CA ARG A 15 3.08 14.27 3.69
C ARG A 15 4.43 13.90 3.07
N PHE A 16 4.95 12.74 3.44
CA PHE A 16 6.15 12.20 2.81
C PHE A 16 5.91 10.80 2.25
N HIS A 17 6.54 10.53 1.12
CA HIS A 17 6.55 9.24 0.45
C HIS A 17 7.98 8.95 -0.01
N VAL A 18 8.61 7.99 0.65
CA VAL A 18 9.93 7.49 0.27
C VAL A 18 9.77 6.05 -0.21
N ARG A 19 10.25 5.78 -1.40
CA ARG A 19 10.25 4.45 -1.99
C ARG A 19 11.61 4.17 -2.60
N GLN A 20 12.25 3.12 -2.09
CA GLN A 20 13.51 2.62 -2.60
C GLN A 20 13.29 1.20 -3.09
N ARG A 21 13.59 0.97 -4.37
CA ARG A 21 13.65 -0.38 -4.94
C ARG A 21 15.12 -0.70 -5.15
N ALA A 22 15.62 -1.72 -4.47
CA ALA A 22 16.91 -2.29 -4.77
C ALA A 22 16.70 -3.36 -5.85
N ILE A 23 17.29 -3.12 -7.02
CA ILE A 23 17.33 -4.10 -8.10
C ILE A 23 18.50 -5.04 -7.80
N THR A 24 18.36 -5.83 -6.74
CA THR A 24 19.22 -6.97 -6.45
C THR A 24 18.54 -8.24 -6.96
N GLU A 25 19.24 -9.36 -7.01
CA GLU A 25 18.64 -10.68 -7.33
C GLU A 25 17.37 -10.95 -6.51
N ASN A 26 17.38 -10.48 -5.25
CA ASN A 26 16.28 -10.64 -4.29
C ASN A 26 15.14 -9.60 -4.45
N LYS A 27 15.24 -8.65 -5.38
CA LYS A 27 14.22 -7.62 -5.70
C LYS A 27 13.53 -7.04 -4.45
N LEU A 28 14.31 -6.36 -3.62
CA LEU A 28 13.85 -5.73 -2.38
C LEU A 28 13.19 -4.37 -2.65
N GLU A 29 12.06 -4.11 -2.01
CA GLU A 29 11.38 -2.81 -1.99
C GLU A 29 11.20 -2.33 -0.54
N MET A 30 11.84 -1.21 -0.24
CA MET A 30 11.58 -0.44 0.97
C MET A 30 10.62 0.70 0.64
N LYS A 31 9.61 0.88 1.48
CA LYS A 31 8.63 1.95 1.35
C LYS A 31 8.33 2.55 2.71
N ALA A 32 8.54 3.85 2.85
CA ALA A 32 8.13 4.63 4.00
C ALA A 32 7.14 5.71 3.56
N THR A 33 6.01 5.81 4.25
CA THR A 33 5.01 6.86 4.02
C THR A 33 4.54 7.39 5.34
N GLY A 34 4.37 8.70 5.47
CA GLY A 34 3.82 9.27 6.68
C GLY A 34 3.20 10.64 6.47
N LEU A 35 2.46 11.03 7.51
CA LEU A 35 1.81 12.30 7.68
C LEU A 35 2.28 12.87 9.01
N LEU A 36 2.85 14.07 8.95
CA LEU A 36 3.25 14.86 10.10
C LEU A 36 2.33 16.07 10.18
N ASP A 37 1.60 16.17 11.28
CA ASP A 37 0.76 17.32 11.62
C ASP A 37 1.37 18.01 12.86
N PRO A 38 2.26 18.98 12.66
CA PRO A 38 2.90 19.70 13.75
C PRO A 38 1.91 20.54 14.57
N GLY A 39 0.76 20.93 14.00
CA GLY A 39 -0.25 21.73 14.72
C GLY A 39 -0.93 20.95 15.84
N ASN A 40 -1.12 19.65 15.63
CA ASN A 40 -1.76 18.75 16.60
C ASN A 40 -0.78 17.82 17.31
N CYS A 41 0.54 18.00 17.13
CA CYS A 41 1.57 17.06 17.56
C CYS A 41 1.29 15.60 17.13
N ASN A 42 0.57 15.43 16.02
CA ASN A 42 0.16 14.13 15.52
C ASN A 42 1.12 13.68 14.43
N ALA A 43 1.64 12.47 14.56
CA ALA A 43 2.49 11.87 13.53
C ALA A 43 2.02 10.45 13.25
N SER A 44 1.80 10.12 11.99
CA SER A 44 1.55 8.74 11.58
C SER A 44 2.52 8.37 10.48
N TYR A 45 3.18 7.22 10.61
CA TYR A 45 4.05 6.72 9.56
C TYR A 45 3.98 5.20 9.47
N ARG A 46 4.20 4.71 8.25
CA ARG A 46 4.32 3.31 7.92
C ARG A 46 5.62 3.10 7.16
N ALA A 47 6.47 2.23 7.68
CA ALA A 47 7.63 1.72 6.97
C ALA A 47 7.39 0.24 6.64
N ALA A 48 7.73 -0.17 5.43
CA ALA A 48 7.59 -1.55 4.96
C ALA A 48 8.84 -1.97 4.19
N LEU A 49 9.31 -3.18 4.46
CA LEU A 49 10.35 -3.85 3.70
C LEU A 49 9.74 -5.11 3.10
N LYS A 50 9.77 -5.21 1.77
CA LYS A 50 9.20 -6.34 1.03
C LYS A 50 10.23 -6.96 0.10
N GLN A 51 10.28 -8.28 0.07
CA GLN A 51 11.00 -9.05 -0.92
C GLN A 51 10.02 -9.52 -1.99
N TYR A 52 10.38 -9.37 -3.27
CA TYR A 52 9.53 -9.80 -4.38
C TYR A 52 10.13 -10.99 -5.12
N VAL A 53 9.30 -11.99 -5.37
CA VAL A 53 9.56 -13.08 -6.31
C VAL A 53 8.66 -12.88 -7.52
N SER A 54 9.24 -12.92 -8.72
CA SER A 54 8.45 -12.92 -9.95
C SER A 54 8.40 -14.35 -10.45
N THR A 55 7.21 -14.93 -10.56
CA THR A 55 7.08 -16.27 -11.13
C THR A 55 7.14 -16.14 -12.65
N SER A 56 8.09 -16.81 -13.29
CA SER A 56 8.22 -16.91 -14.75
C SER A 56 7.26 -17.96 -15.34
N GLY A 57 6.07 -18.11 -14.75
CA GLY A 57 5.10 -19.13 -15.12
C GLY A 57 4.28 -18.69 -16.33
N GLY A 58 4.45 -19.39 -17.46
CA GLY A 58 3.57 -19.37 -18.62
C GLY A 58 3.31 -17.99 -19.20
N GLU A 59 4.27 -17.48 -19.98
CA GLU A 59 4.02 -16.34 -20.86
C GLU A 59 2.94 -16.73 -21.88
N PHE A 60 1.69 -16.30 -21.64
CA PHE A 60 0.86 -15.94 -22.78
C PHE A 60 1.65 -14.86 -23.52
N LYS A 61 2.03 -15.14 -24.77
CA LYS A 61 2.86 -14.30 -25.65
C LYS A 61 2.15 -12.99 -26.05
N ASP A 62 1.60 -12.27 -25.09
CA ASP A 62 1.10 -10.92 -25.29
C ASP A 62 2.09 -9.93 -24.69
N SER A 63 2.65 -9.11 -25.58
CA SER A 63 3.69 -8.11 -25.36
C SER A 63 3.38 -7.06 -24.27
N GLY A 64 2.13 -7.02 -23.77
CA GLY A 64 1.69 -6.10 -22.71
C GLY A 64 1.56 -6.71 -21.30
N SER A 65 1.64 -8.02 -21.14
CA SER A 65 1.44 -8.67 -19.82
C SER A 65 2.72 -8.68 -18.98
N LYS A 66 2.63 -8.50 -17.66
CA LYS A 66 3.78 -8.65 -16.75
C LYS A 66 3.68 -9.96 -15.97
N PRO A 67 4.82 -10.58 -15.60
CA PRO A 67 4.80 -11.77 -14.75
C PRO A 67 4.12 -11.46 -13.42
N LEU A 68 3.50 -12.49 -12.82
CA LEU A 68 2.92 -12.38 -11.49
C LEU A 68 4.04 -12.03 -10.49
N ARG A 69 3.84 -10.96 -9.74
CA ARG A 69 4.76 -10.53 -8.69
C ARG A 69 4.16 -10.89 -7.34
N LEU A 70 4.78 -11.85 -6.67
CA LEU A 70 4.49 -12.19 -5.29
C LEU A 70 5.49 -11.46 -4.41
N GLY A 71 5.04 -10.91 -3.28
CA GLY A 71 5.94 -10.26 -2.34
C GLY A 71 5.50 -10.48 -0.91
N ALA A 72 6.45 -10.83 -0.06
CA ALA A 72 6.28 -10.97 1.37
C ALA A 72 7.20 -9.98 2.08
N GLY A 73 6.80 -9.51 3.25
CA GLY A 73 7.57 -8.52 3.97
C GLY A 73 7.04 -8.20 5.35
N VAL A 74 7.77 -7.33 6.02
CA VAL A 74 7.40 -6.78 7.32
C VAL A 74 7.10 -5.31 7.17
N ALA A 75 6.13 -4.82 7.94
CA ALA A 75 5.87 -3.41 8.06
C ALA A 75 5.72 -3.02 9.52
N VAL A 76 6.08 -1.79 9.84
CA VAL A 76 5.82 -1.18 11.14
C VAL A 76 4.97 0.04 10.88
N VAL A 77 3.88 0.16 11.63
CA VAL A 77 3.08 1.38 11.65
C VAL A 77 3.18 2.00 13.02
N SER A 78 3.38 3.31 13.04
CA SER A 78 3.39 4.11 14.25
C SER A 78 2.36 5.22 14.12
N GLN A 79 1.65 5.44 15.22
CA GLN A 79 0.76 6.58 15.42
C GLN A 79 1.14 7.23 16.74
N LEU A 80 1.57 8.48 16.67
CA LEU A 80 1.85 9.35 17.79
C LEU A 80 0.70 10.37 17.87
N GLY A 81 -0.04 10.35 18.98
CA GLY A 81 -1.13 11.30 19.26
C GLY A 81 -2.49 10.62 19.47
N GLY A 82 -3.13 10.91 20.62
CA GLY A 82 -4.35 10.28 21.12
C GLY A 82 -5.67 10.85 20.56
N VAL A 83 -5.65 11.52 19.42
CA VAL A 83 -6.87 12.04 18.79
C VAL A 83 -7.04 11.32 17.45
N THR A 84 -8.29 10.94 17.16
CA THR A 84 -8.82 10.32 15.95
C THR A 84 -8.45 11.08 14.67
N ALA A 85 -7.16 11.14 14.34
CA ALA A 85 -6.71 11.54 13.03
C ALA A 85 -7.33 10.55 12.06
N LYS A 86 -8.24 11.03 11.20
CA LYS A 86 -8.78 10.30 10.06
C LYS A 86 -7.56 9.65 9.41
N PRO A 87 -7.41 8.31 9.47
CA PRO A 87 -6.21 7.68 9.01
C PRO A 87 -6.02 8.17 7.59
N ALA A 88 -4.85 8.74 7.30
CA ALA A 88 -4.49 9.03 5.93
C ALA A 88 -4.91 7.80 5.12
N ALA A 89 -5.50 8.00 3.94
CA ALA A 89 -5.87 6.92 3.05
C ALA A 89 -4.61 6.20 2.51
N THR A 90 -3.63 5.89 3.37
CA THR A 90 -2.60 4.91 3.18
C THR A 90 -3.28 3.58 2.92
N ARG A 91 -3.27 3.22 1.63
CA ARG A 91 -3.72 1.94 1.08
C ARG A 91 -3.30 0.79 1.99
N GLY A 92 -4.29 0.18 2.62
CA GLY A 92 -4.22 -1.03 3.44
C GLY A 92 -3.30 -0.90 4.64
N SER A 93 -3.84 -0.74 5.84
CA SER A 93 -3.17 -1.25 7.03
C SER A 93 -4.16 -1.33 8.18
N ALA A 94 -4.15 -2.47 8.87
CA ALA A 94 -4.73 -2.70 10.20
C ALA A 94 -4.38 -1.63 11.24
N ALA A 95 -3.43 -0.74 10.96
CA ALA A 95 -3.07 0.40 11.80
C ALA A 95 -4.17 1.43 12.07
N ALA A 96 -5.28 1.41 11.33
CA ALA A 96 -6.44 2.21 11.72
C ALA A 96 -7.08 1.73 13.04
N ALA A 97 -6.85 0.47 13.44
CA ALA A 97 -7.47 -0.13 14.63
C ALA A 97 -6.71 0.12 15.94
N ALA A 98 -5.38 0.26 15.93
CA ALA A 98 -4.60 0.43 17.16
C ALA A 98 -4.59 1.86 17.73
N ALA A 99 -5.21 2.82 17.05
CA ALA A 99 -5.28 4.24 17.45
C ALA A 99 -6.13 4.51 18.71
N LYS A 100 -6.81 3.51 19.29
CA LYS A 100 -7.76 3.72 20.39
C LYS A 100 -7.10 3.88 21.79
N GLY A 101 -5.78 3.77 21.91
CA GLY A 101 -5.12 3.56 23.21
C GLY A 101 -4.27 4.71 23.78
N GLY A 102 -4.10 5.85 23.11
CA GLY A 102 -3.38 7.02 23.66
C GLY A 102 -1.85 6.88 23.87
N ALA A 103 -1.27 5.69 23.74
CA ALA A 103 0.18 5.47 23.72
C ALA A 103 0.71 5.37 22.28
N PRO A 104 1.99 5.70 22.00
CA PRO A 104 2.63 5.39 20.73
C PRO A 104 2.56 3.89 20.47
N ALA A 105 1.59 3.47 19.65
CA ALA A 105 1.42 2.08 19.28
C ALA A 105 2.30 1.80 18.06
N TYR A 106 3.37 1.04 18.26
CA TYR A 106 4.11 0.41 17.17
C TYR A 106 3.46 -0.92 16.87
N ILE A 107 2.90 -1.04 15.67
CA ILE A 107 2.20 -2.25 15.24
C ILE A 107 3.08 -2.97 14.24
N PRO A 108 3.69 -4.11 14.61
CA PRO A 108 4.38 -4.96 13.67
C PRO A 108 3.36 -5.70 12.81
N LEU A 109 3.52 -5.59 11.49
CA LEU A 109 2.68 -6.20 10.48
C LEU A 109 3.50 -7.20 9.65
N LEU A 110 2.92 -8.37 9.40
CA LEU A 110 3.37 -9.25 8.33
C LEU A 110 2.54 -8.94 7.09
N THR A 111 3.20 -8.64 5.97
CA THR A 111 2.53 -8.29 4.71
C THR A 111 2.80 -9.34 3.66
N VAL A 112 1.73 -9.84 3.03
CA VAL A 112 1.81 -10.62 1.78
C VAL A 112 1.09 -9.84 0.68
N SER A 113 1.65 -9.87 -0.53
CA SER A 113 1.08 -9.16 -1.67
C SER A 113 1.27 -9.92 -2.98
N ALA A 114 0.28 -9.83 -3.85
CA ALA A 114 0.33 -10.32 -5.21
C ALA A 114 -0.09 -9.19 -6.17
N ASP A 115 0.63 -9.03 -7.27
CA ASP A 115 0.34 -8.04 -8.32
C ASP A 115 0.49 -8.72 -9.69
N LYS A 116 -0.54 -8.62 -10.52
CA LYS A 116 -0.56 -9.14 -11.88
C LYS A 116 -1.06 -8.05 -12.82
N LYS A 117 -0.32 -7.82 -13.89
CA LYS A 117 -0.77 -6.98 -15.00
C LYS A 117 -1.09 -7.85 -16.20
N LEU A 118 -2.31 -7.72 -16.70
CA LEU A 118 -2.85 -8.40 -17.85
C LEU A 118 -3.13 -7.34 -18.92
N ALA A 119 -2.65 -7.56 -20.14
CA ALA A 119 -3.18 -6.84 -21.29
C ALA A 119 -4.54 -7.46 -21.63
N LEU A 120 -5.58 -6.65 -21.78
CA LEU A 120 -6.90 -7.08 -22.21
C LEU A 120 -7.08 -6.67 -23.68
N LEU A 121 -7.16 -7.64 -24.60
CA LEU A 121 -7.41 -7.43 -26.05
C LEU A 121 -6.28 -6.71 -26.82
N GLU A 122 -6.39 -6.75 -28.16
CA GLU A 122 -5.42 -6.25 -29.15
C GLU A 122 -5.22 -4.72 -29.06
N GLY A 123 -4.46 -4.25 -28.09
CA GLY A 123 -4.10 -2.84 -27.98
C GLY A 123 -3.12 -2.57 -26.84
N PRO A 124 -2.13 -1.67 -27.01
CA PRO A 124 -1.15 -1.34 -25.97
C PRO A 124 -1.75 -0.62 -24.75
N ASP A 125 -3.00 -0.15 -24.83
CA ASP A 125 -3.58 0.80 -23.88
C ASP A 125 -4.53 0.19 -22.85
N THR A 126 -4.98 -1.05 -23.04
CA THR A 126 -5.92 -1.75 -22.14
C THR A 126 -5.19 -2.68 -21.18
N VAL A 127 -4.64 -2.12 -20.11
CA VAL A 127 -3.93 -2.88 -19.07
C VAL A 127 -4.77 -3.02 -17.80
N LEU A 128 -5.22 -4.24 -17.51
CA LEU A 128 -5.82 -4.62 -16.24
C LEU A 128 -4.73 -4.92 -15.21
N THR A 129 -4.74 -4.17 -14.11
CA THR A 129 -3.89 -4.40 -12.95
C THR A 129 -4.71 -5.01 -11.82
N LEU A 130 -4.39 -6.24 -11.46
CA LEU A 130 -4.94 -6.96 -10.32
C LEU A 130 -3.95 -6.94 -9.17
N ARG A 131 -4.43 -6.56 -7.99
CA ARG A 131 -3.60 -6.44 -6.80
C ARG A 131 -4.32 -7.01 -5.58
N ALA A 132 -3.64 -7.88 -4.86
CA ALA A 132 -4.03 -8.37 -3.54
C ALA A 132 -2.97 -8.01 -2.51
N VAL A 133 -3.38 -7.50 -1.35
CA VAL A 133 -2.52 -7.27 -0.19
C VAL A 133 -3.24 -7.75 1.05
N ALA A 134 -2.55 -8.58 1.83
CA ALA A 134 -2.97 -9.00 3.15
C ALA A 134 -1.94 -8.49 4.16
N ASP A 135 -2.40 -7.74 5.17
CA ASP A 135 -1.59 -7.35 6.32
C ASP A 135 -2.13 -8.07 7.56
N PHE A 136 -1.25 -8.78 8.26
CA PHE A 136 -1.54 -9.44 9.53
C PHE A 136 -0.94 -8.63 10.67
N ASP A 137 -1.81 -8.13 11.55
CA ASP A 137 -1.43 -7.48 12.79
C ASP A 137 -1.05 -8.55 13.82
N LEU A 138 0.23 -8.60 14.16
CA LEU A 138 0.75 -9.59 15.11
C LEU A 138 0.28 -9.31 16.54
N THR A 139 -0.01 -8.05 16.87
CA THR A 139 -0.44 -7.63 18.20
C THR A 139 -1.93 -7.90 18.38
N ALA A 140 -2.77 -7.48 17.43
CA ALA A 140 -4.22 -7.67 17.49
C ALA A 140 -4.68 -9.05 16.96
N ARG A 141 -3.78 -9.84 16.38
CA ARG A 141 -4.08 -11.10 15.66
C ARG A 141 -5.16 -10.91 14.59
N GLN A 142 -5.16 -9.75 13.93
CA GLN A 142 -6.18 -9.37 12.98
C GLN A 142 -5.63 -9.39 11.55
N LEU A 143 -6.39 -9.99 10.65
CA LEU A 143 -6.11 -9.96 9.22
C LEU A 143 -6.86 -8.80 8.56
N SER A 144 -6.14 -8.01 7.77
CA SER A 144 -6.74 -7.01 6.89
C SER A 144 -6.46 -7.36 5.43
N LEU A 145 -7.54 -7.45 4.64
CA LEU A 145 -7.48 -7.79 3.22
C LEU A 145 -7.83 -6.57 2.37
N PHE A 146 -7.02 -6.34 1.35
CA PHE A 146 -7.21 -5.35 0.31
C PHE A 146 -7.08 -6.01 -1.06
N LEU A 147 -8.16 -5.97 -1.85
CA LEU A 147 -8.15 -6.37 -3.25
C LEU A 147 -8.46 -5.15 -4.12
N GLN A 148 -7.78 -5.06 -5.25
CA GLN A 148 -8.01 -4.01 -6.22
C GLN A 148 -7.88 -4.54 -7.64
N ALA A 149 -8.87 -4.25 -8.47
CA ALA A 149 -8.80 -4.35 -9.92
C ALA A 149 -8.84 -2.94 -10.49
N ARG A 150 -7.91 -2.63 -11.39
CA ARG A 150 -7.85 -1.32 -12.06
C ARG A 150 -7.59 -1.51 -13.54
N GLU A 151 -8.35 -0.81 -14.36
CA GLU A 151 -8.14 -0.72 -15.80
C GLU A 151 -8.36 0.73 -16.19
N ASN A 152 -7.41 1.29 -16.95
CA ASN A 152 -7.44 2.65 -17.50
C ASN A 152 -8.11 3.71 -16.58
N ASN A 153 -9.40 3.94 -16.78
CA ASN A 153 -10.21 4.99 -16.16
C ASN A 153 -11.06 4.51 -14.97
N TRP A 154 -11.05 3.22 -14.62
CA TRP A 154 -11.83 2.70 -13.50
C TRP A 154 -11.00 1.84 -12.54
N ALA A 155 -11.40 1.83 -11.27
CA ALA A 155 -10.86 0.90 -10.29
C ALA A 155 -11.95 0.40 -9.33
N ALA A 156 -12.03 -0.91 -9.16
CA ALA A 156 -12.82 -1.55 -8.11
C ALA A 156 -11.89 -1.97 -6.97
N THR A 157 -12.28 -1.66 -5.75
CA THR A 157 -11.50 -1.94 -4.54
C THR A 157 -12.38 -2.63 -3.51
N LEU A 158 -11.97 -3.80 -3.03
CA LEU A 158 -12.58 -4.46 -1.86
C LEU A 158 -11.65 -4.28 -0.66
N ARG A 159 -12.19 -3.74 0.44
CA ARG A 159 -11.46 -3.52 1.68
C ARG A 159 -12.37 -3.73 2.88
N GLU A 160 -11.97 -4.57 3.82
CA GLU A 160 -12.70 -4.75 5.09
C GLU A 160 -14.21 -5.02 4.88
N GLY A 161 -14.54 -5.81 3.85
CA GLY A 161 -15.92 -6.12 3.46
C GLY A 161 -16.66 -5.02 2.69
N ARG A 162 -16.03 -3.89 2.40
CA ARG A 162 -16.60 -2.78 1.62
C ARG A 162 -16.02 -2.74 0.21
N VAL A 163 -16.91 -2.63 -0.77
CA VAL A 163 -16.54 -2.43 -2.17
C VAL A 163 -16.64 -0.94 -2.51
N THR A 164 -15.62 -0.41 -3.18
CA THR A 164 -15.58 0.96 -3.68
C THR A 164 -15.23 0.93 -5.16
N LEU A 165 -16.03 1.60 -5.98
CA LEU A 165 -15.79 1.78 -7.40
C LEU A 165 -15.43 3.26 -7.64
N THR A 166 -14.31 3.50 -8.29
CA THR A 166 -13.89 4.84 -8.73
C THR A 166 -13.79 4.86 -10.24
N TYR A 167 -14.27 5.93 -10.85
CA TYR A 167 -14.20 6.16 -12.29
C TYR A 167 -13.74 7.60 -12.54
N ASP A 168 -12.74 7.78 -13.40
CA ASP A 168 -12.26 9.07 -13.87
C ASP A 168 -13.02 9.42 -15.16
N LEU A 169 -13.84 10.47 -15.09
CA LEU A 169 -14.62 11.03 -16.22
C LEU A 169 -13.79 12.01 -17.05
#